data_AF-A0A7R8X652-F1
#
_entry.id   AF-A0A7R8X652-F1
#
_cell.length_a   1.000
_cell.length_b   1.000
_cell.length_c   1.000
_cell.angle_alpha   90.00
_cell.angle_beta   90.00
_cell.angle_gamma   90.00
#
_symmetry.space_group_name_H-M   'P 1'
#
loop_
_entity.id
_entity.type
_entity.pdbx_description
1 polymer ?
#
loop_
_entity_poly.entity_id
_entity_poly.type
_entity_poly.pdbx_seq_one_letter_code
_entity_poly.pdbx_strand_id
1 'polypeptide(L)'
;MPQLPTNPTPDNAERHKYLVAAIRWSSKGSSQGQLGHPLLHQAFANNLWREKNYAGSRYHFLHSGDGEGCASMLIEYHMREGYPSEVDLFIAQTVFQYLCLRNKCVAHSVFFCYTLKHPDIKSKPPFIFPLLNFLWLLLMAIEGGRLTVFSILCDKYKPSLCREPLYLEYLDRIGQIFFGLPPPRTRPTSILGEALFLLGPKGPAVMARARSRLSILNCDVK
;
A
#
# COMPACT_ATOMS: atom_id res chain seq x y z
N MET A 1 -17.49 -33.31 9.29
CA MET A 1 -16.50 -32.28 8.91
C MET A 1 -16.60 -31.13 9.91
N PRO A 2 -15.49 -30.66 10.51
CA PRO A 2 -15.54 -29.52 11.41
C PRO A 2 -15.83 -28.25 10.61
N GLN A 3 -16.88 -27.54 10.99
CA GLN A 3 -17.28 -26.26 10.41
C GLN A 3 -16.24 -25.19 10.76
N LEU A 4 -15.82 -24.37 9.79
CA LEU A 4 -15.00 -23.18 10.06
C LEU A 4 -15.77 -22.22 10.98
N PRO A 5 -15.12 -21.56 11.95
CA PRO A 5 -15.81 -20.66 12.87
C PRO A 5 -16.45 -19.49 12.13
N THR A 6 -17.73 -19.27 12.40
CA THR A 6 -18.53 -18.15 11.91
C THR A 6 -17.95 -16.81 12.37
N ASN A 7 -18.01 -15.84 11.46
CA ASN A 7 -17.33 -14.53 11.48
C ASN A 7 -17.51 -13.77 12.82
N PRO A 8 -16.42 -13.36 13.52
CA PRO A 8 -16.51 -12.51 14.71
C PRO A 8 -16.99 -11.09 14.36
N THR A 9 -17.74 -10.46 15.26
CA THR A 9 -18.31 -9.12 15.11
C THR A 9 -17.27 -8.02 14.82
N PRO A 10 -17.68 -6.88 14.22
CA PRO A 10 -16.79 -5.99 13.45
C PRO A 10 -15.75 -5.20 14.25
N ASP A 11 -15.82 -5.18 15.58
CA ASP A 11 -14.86 -4.45 16.42
C ASP A 11 -14.79 -5.05 17.83
N ASN A 12 -13.99 -6.10 18.00
CA ASN A 12 -13.73 -6.66 19.32
C ASN A 12 -12.22 -6.89 19.47
N ALA A 13 -11.65 -6.50 20.61
CA ALA A 13 -10.26 -6.79 21.00
C ALA A 13 -9.92 -8.29 20.82
N GLU A 14 -10.89 -9.17 21.02
CA GLU A 14 -10.75 -10.62 20.78
C GLU A 14 -10.48 -10.97 19.31
N ARG A 15 -11.08 -10.24 18.36
CA ARG A 15 -10.80 -10.43 16.93
C ARG A 15 -9.35 -10.07 16.63
N HIS A 16 -8.85 -8.95 17.16
CA HIS A 16 -7.45 -8.56 16.94
C HIS A 16 -6.48 -9.60 17.53
N LYS A 17 -6.74 -10.07 18.76
CA LYS A 17 -5.95 -11.16 19.37
C LYS A 17 -5.96 -12.41 18.51
N TYR A 18 -7.13 -12.81 17.99
CA TYR A 18 -7.26 -13.96 17.10
C TYR A 18 -6.46 -13.77 15.81
N LEU A 19 -6.59 -12.64 15.11
CA LEU A 19 -5.86 -12.37 13.87
C LEU A 19 -4.35 -12.45 14.08
N VAL A 20 -3.83 -11.82 15.14
CA VAL A 20 -2.40 -11.85 15.48
C VAL A 20 -1.94 -13.28 15.79
N ALA A 21 -2.71 -14.04 16.57
CA ALA A 21 -2.39 -15.42 16.91
C ALA A 21 -2.41 -16.33 15.67
N ALA A 22 -3.39 -16.17 14.78
CA ALA A 22 -3.53 -16.93 13.55
C ALA A 22 -2.38 -16.65 12.57
N ILE A 23 -2.00 -15.38 12.37
CA ILE A 23 -0.85 -15.00 11.55
C ILE A 23 0.44 -15.61 12.12
N ARG A 24 0.70 -15.47 13.42
CA ARG A 24 1.89 -16.04 14.08
C ARG A 24 1.92 -17.56 14.05
N TRP A 25 0.75 -18.22 14.10
CA TRP A 25 0.68 -19.66 13.93
C TRP A 25 1.04 -20.04 12.48
N SER A 26 0.50 -19.33 11.50
CA SER A 26 0.73 -19.59 10.07
C SER A 26 2.18 -19.36 9.61
N SER A 27 2.96 -18.56 10.35
CA SER A 27 4.38 -18.35 10.06
C SER A 27 5.27 -19.55 10.45
N LYS A 28 4.78 -20.45 11.32
CA LYS A 28 5.55 -21.62 11.77
C LYS A 28 5.71 -22.60 10.61
N GLY A 29 6.96 -22.86 10.22
CA GLY A 29 7.29 -23.76 9.11
C GLY A 29 7.22 -23.13 7.72
N SER A 30 6.94 -21.83 7.60
CA SER A 30 7.01 -21.12 6.32
C SER A 30 8.43 -20.61 6.05
N SER A 31 8.89 -20.71 4.80
CA SER A 31 10.16 -20.13 4.34
C SER A 31 10.11 -18.59 4.22
N GLN A 32 8.92 -17.98 4.35
CA GLN A 32 8.69 -16.53 4.22
C GLN A 32 8.84 -15.75 5.54
N GLY A 33 9.27 -16.41 6.63
CA GLY A 33 9.60 -15.75 7.90
C GLY A 33 8.39 -15.45 8.79
N GLN A 34 8.53 -14.47 9.69
CA GLN A 34 7.55 -14.15 10.74
C GLN A 34 6.28 -13.41 10.25
N LEU A 35 6.16 -13.18 8.94
CA LEU A 35 5.09 -12.35 8.36
C LEU A 35 3.77 -13.10 8.14
N GLY A 36 3.73 -14.42 8.37
CA GLY A 36 2.53 -15.24 8.19
C GLY A 36 2.33 -15.72 6.75
N HIS A 37 1.38 -16.64 6.56
CA HIS A 37 1.13 -17.26 5.27
C HIS A 37 0.31 -16.34 4.34
N PRO A 38 0.72 -16.10 3.07
CA PRO A 38 0.06 -15.15 2.18
C PRO A 38 -1.43 -15.44 1.91
N LEU A 39 -1.81 -16.70 1.79
CA LEU A 39 -3.23 -17.08 1.61
C LEU A 39 -4.11 -16.74 2.82
N LEU A 40 -3.55 -16.82 4.04
CA LEU A 40 -4.28 -16.43 5.25
C LEU A 40 -4.47 -14.91 5.29
N HIS A 41 -3.42 -14.17 4.93
CA HIS A 41 -3.51 -12.73 4.71
C HIS A 41 -4.58 -12.37 3.68
N GLN A 42 -4.61 -13.03 2.52
CA GLN A 42 -5.64 -12.81 1.50
C GLN A 42 -7.06 -13.05 2.04
N ALA A 43 -7.29 -14.12 2.82
CA ALA A 43 -8.58 -14.40 3.41
C ALA A 43 -9.03 -13.30 4.39
N PHE A 44 -8.13 -12.85 5.28
CA PHE A 44 -8.41 -11.74 6.18
C PHE A 44 -8.66 -10.42 5.44
N ALA A 45 -7.88 -10.16 4.39
CA ALA A 45 -8.04 -8.96 3.57
C ALA A 45 -9.44 -8.90 2.94
N ASN A 46 -9.91 -10.01 2.38
CA ASN A 46 -11.24 -10.13 1.78
C ASN A 46 -12.37 -10.02 2.82
N ASN A 47 -12.22 -10.61 4.01
CA ASN A 47 -13.20 -10.47 5.09
C ASN A 47 -13.34 -9.01 5.53
N LEU A 48 -12.22 -8.35 5.81
CA LEU A 48 -12.19 -6.95 6.24
C LEU A 48 -12.69 -6.00 5.16
N TRP A 49 -12.43 -6.29 3.87
CA TRP A 49 -12.97 -5.52 2.76
C TRP A 49 -14.49 -5.61 2.68
N ARG A 50 -15.07 -6.81 2.84
CA ARG A 50 -16.53 -6.99 2.90
C ARG A 50 -17.15 -6.20 4.05
N GLU A 51 -16.45 -6.10 5.17
CA GLU A 51 -16.81 -5.29 6.34
C GLU A 51 -16.54 -3.79 6.18
N LYS A 52 -16.02 -3.34 5.02
CA LYS A 52 -15.62 -1.95 4.75
C LYS A 52 -14.54 -1.42 5.68
N ASN A 53 -13.80 -2.31 6.34
CA ASN A 53 -12.57 -1.97 7.06
C ASN A 53 -11.39 -1.94 6.07
N TYR A 54 -11.31 -0.87 5.28
CA TYR A 54 -10.30 -0.73 4.23
C TYR A 54 -8.87 -0.67 4.76
N ALA A 55 -8.65 0.00 5.90
CA ALA A 55 -7.33 0.11 6.50
C ALA A 55 -6.78 -1.28 6.89
N GLY A 56 -7.59 -2.09 7.57
CA GLY A 56 -7.22 -3.47 7.91
C GLY A 56 -7.10 -4.36 6.67
N SER A 57 -8.03 -4.22 5.72
CA SER A 57 -7.98 -4.97 4.47
C SER A 57 -6.69 -4.69 3.68
N ARG A 58 -6.32 -3.42 3.51
CA ARG A 58 -5.09 -2.97 2.85
C ARG A 58 -3.84 -3.55 3.50
N TYR A 59 -3.78 -3.53 4.84
CA TYR A 59 -2.69 -4.15 5.58
C TYR A 59 -2.54 -5.62 5.20
N HIS A 60 -3.62 -6.39 5.24
CA HIS A 60 -3.56 -7.81 4.92
C HIS A 60 -3.30 -8.08 3.44
N PHE A 61 -3.84 -7.29 2.51
CA PHE A 61 -3.55 -7.41 1.08
C PHE A 61 -2.06 -7.20 0.81
N LEU A 62 -1.41 -6.23 1.47
CA LEU A 62 0.02 -5.95 1.28
C LEU A 62 0.93 -7.16 1.57
N HIS A 63 0.50 -8.03 2.48
CA HIS A 63 1.19 -9.28 2.85
C HIS A 63 0.62 -10.51 2.13
N SER A 64 -0.31 -10.31 1.21
CA SER A 64 -0.88 -11.36 0.36
C SER A 64 -0.14 -11.45 -0.98
N GLY A 65 -0.51 -12.47 -1.78
CA GLY A 65 -0.08 -12.57 -3.18
C GLY A 65 -1.05 -11.96 -4.19
N ASP A 66 -2.13 -11.30 -3.73
CA ASP A 66 -3.28 -10.94 -4.56
C ASP A 66 -3.28 -9.47 -5.00
N GLY A 67 -2.56 -9.19 -6.08
CA GLY A 67 -2.48 -7.84 -6.65
C GLY A 67 -3.79 -7.34 -7.24
N GLU A 68 -4.59 -8.21 -7.86
CA GLU A 68 -5.86 -7.85 -8.48
C GLU A 68 -6.94 -7.55 -7.43
N GLY A 69 -7.04 -8.39 -6.40
CA GLY A 69 -7.92 -8.14 -5.26
C GLY A 69 -7.53 -6.87 -4.51
N CYS A 70 -6.23 -6.65 -4.29
CA CYS A 70 -5.73 -5.42 -3.69
C CYS A 70 -6.11 -4.18 -4.51
N ALA A 71 -5.94 -4.24 -5.85
CA ALA A 71 -6.32 -3.13 -6.74
C ALA A 71 -7.82 -2.83 -6.67
N SER A 72 -8.65 -3.87 -6.71
CA SER A 72 -10.11 -3.73 -6.65
C SER A 72 -10.56 -3.11 -5.32
N MET A 73 -9.96 -3.54 -4.20
CA MET A 73 -10.19 -2.95 -2.88
C MET A 73 -9.74 -1.49 -2.83
N LEU A 74 -8.58 -1.14 -3.38
CA LEU A 74 -8.09 0.25 -3.41
C LEU A 74 -8.96 1.17 -4.25
N ILE A 75 -9.51 0.69 -5.37
CA ILE A 75 -10.46 1.46 -6.18
C ILE A 75 -11.70 1.76 -5.35
N GLU A 76 -12.32 0.75 -4.73
CA GLU A 76 -13.50 0.99 -3.89
C GLU A 76 -13.17 1.92 -2.70
N TYR A 77 -12.00 1.74 -2.09
CA TYR A 77 -11.58 2.57 -0.98
C TYR A 77 -11.43 4.04 -1.39
N HIS A 78 -10.75 4.31 -2.51
CA HIS A 78 -10.63 5.67 -3.04
C HIS A 78 -11.98 6.28 -3.39
N MET A 79 -12.83 5.53 -4.11
CA MET A 79 -14.13 6.05 -4.55
C MET A 79 -15.10 6.37 -3.39
N ARG A 80 -14.91 5.75 -2.22
CA ARG A 80 -15.78 5.97 -1.05
C ARG A 80 -15.22 6.94 -0.02
N GLU A 81 -13.90 6.93 0.20
CA GLU A 81 -13.27 7.67 1.31
C GLU A 81 -12.11 8.59 0.87
N GLY A 82 -11.68 8.53 -0.39
CA GLY A 82 -10.60 9.34 -0.93
C GLY A 82 -11.08 10.63 -1.59
N TYR A 83 -10.17 11.59 -1.73
CA TYR A 83 -10.41 12.77 -2.57
C TYR A 83 -10.08 12.48 -4.05
N PRO A 84 -10.76 13.10 -5.02
CA PRO A 84 -10.44 12.92 -6.44
C PRO A 84 -8.98 13.24 -6.80
N SER A 85 -8.35 14.18 -6.08
CA SER A 85 -6.95 14.57 -6.25
C SER A 85 -5.93 13.55 -5.73
N GLU A 86 -6.37 12.47 -5.07
CA GLU A 86 -5.52 11.47 -4.43
C GLU A 86 -5.47 10.14 -5.16
N VAL A 87 -6.20 9.99 -6.28
CA VAL A 87 -6.30 8.74 -7.05
C VAL A 87 -4.93 8.12 -7.34
N ASP A 88 -3.93 8.93 -7.69
CA ASP A 88 -2.58 8.47 -7.98
C ASP A 88 -1.76 8.17 -6.72
N LEU A 89 -2.09 8.78 -5.58
CA LEU A 89 -1.40 8.57 -4.30
C LEU A 89 -1.74 7.22 -3.66
N PHE A 90 -2.99 6.76 -3.80
CA PHE A 90 -3.44 5.45 -3.27
C PHE A 90 -2.62 4.30 -3.86
N ILE A 91 -2.45 4.32 -5.17
CA ILE A 91 -1.69 3.27 -5.87
C ILE A 91 -0.19 3.46 -5.71
N ALA A 92 0.32 4.70 -5.72
CA ALA A 92 1.75 4.96 -5.52
C ALA A 92 2.27 4.41 -4.19
N GLN A 93 1.57 4.72 -3.09
CA GLN A 93 1.94 4.23 -1.77
C GLN A 93 1.96 2.70 -1.72
N THR A 94 0.99 2.05 -2.36
CA THR A 94 0.88 0.58 -2.38
C THR A 94 1.97 -0.07 -3.22
N VAL A 95 2.24 0.45 -4.42
CA VAL A 95 3.32 -0.04 -5.30
C VAL A 95 4.66 0.06 -4.59
N PHE A 96 4.97 1.21 -3.98
CA PHE A 96 6.22 1.39 -3.23
C PHE A 96 6.38 0.41 -2.07
N GLN A 97 5.30 0.12 -1.33
CA GLN A 97 5.35 -0.85 -0.25
C GLN A 97 5.61 -2.27 -0.74
N TYR A 98 4.93 -2.72 -1.80
CA TYR A 98 5.20 -4.03 -2.39
C TYR A 98 6.66 -4.14 -2.87
N LEU A 99 7.21 -3.07 -3.46
CA LEU A 99 8.61 -3.04 -3.88
C LEU A 99 9.56 -3.12 -2.67
N CYS A 100 9.29 -2.41 -1.57
CA CYS A 100 10.06 -2.52 -0.34
C CYS A 100 10.00 -3.93 0.29
N LEU A 101 8.90 -4.65 0.09
CA LEU A 101 8.74 -6.07 0.47
C LEU A 101 9.32 -7.05 -0.56
N ARG A 102 10.09 -6.56 -1.55
CA ARG A 102 10.68 -7.34 -2.64
C ARG A 102 9.67 -8.08 -3.52
N ASN A 103 8.39 -7.69 -3.48
CA ASN A 103 7.32 -8.34 -4.21
C ASN A 103 7.01 -7.62 -5.54
N LYS A 104 7.97 -7.63 -6.47
CA LYS A 104 7.85 -6.91 -7.75
C LYS A 104 6.71 -7.43 -8.63
N CYS A 105 6.41 -8.73 -8.58
CA CYS A 105 5.33 -9.33 -9.37
C CYS A 105 3.96 -8.81 -8.94
N VAL A 106 3.70 -8.75 -7.63
CA VAL A 106 2.44 -8.19 -7.11
C VAL A 106 2.39 -6.67 -7.30
N ALA A 107 3.52 -5.96 -7.16
CA ALA A 107 3.60 -4.52 -7.47
C ALA A 107 3.17 -4.20 -8.91
N HIS A 108 3.62 -5.00 -9.89
CA HIS A 108 3.17 -4.89 -11.29
C HIS A 108 1.68 -5.20 -11.44
N SER A 109 1.23 -6.32 -10.88
CA SER A 109 -0.18 -6.76 -10.95
C SER A 109 -1.13 -5.70 -10.39
N VAL A 110 -0.88 -5.20 -9.17
CA VAL A 110 -1.73 -4.19 -8.52
C VAL A 110 -1.75 -2.88 -9.31
N PHE A 111 -0.60 -2.42 -9.81
CA PHE A 111 -0.52 -1.19 -10.61
C PHE A 111 -1.33 -1.31 -11.90
N PHE A 112 -1.14 -2.41 -12.63
CA PHE A 112 -1.83 -2.65 -13.89
C PHE A 112 -3.35 -2.78 -13.67
N CYS A 113 -3.79 -3.60 -12.72
CA CYS A 113 -5.21 -3.78 -12.43
C CYS A 113 -5.86 -2.48 -11.93
N TYR A 114 -5.18 -1.71 -11.10
CA TYR A 114 -5.70 -0.44 -10.59
C TYR A 114 -5.88 0.57 -11.73
N THR A 115 -4.82 0.82 -12.50
CA THR A 115 -4.86 1.81 -13.60
C THR A 115 -5.81 1.42 -14.73
N LEU A 116 -5.99 0.12 -14.98
CA LEU A 116 -6.92 -0.38 -15.99
C LEU A 116 -8.40 -0.23 -15.58
N LYS A 117 -8.70 -0.44 -14.29
CA LYS A 117 -10.08 -0.56 -13.79
C LYS A 117 -10.60 0.69 -13.07
N HIS A 118 -9.72 1.62 -12.66
CA HIS A 118 -10.14 2.80 -11.92
C HIS A 118 -10.94 3.77 -12.82
N PRO A 119 -12.17 4.18 -12.44
CA PRO A 119 -13.04 5.01 -13.29
C PRO A 119 -12.43 6.38 -13.62
N ASP A 120 -11.67 6.97 -12.69
CA ASP A 120 -11.04 8.28 -12.89
C ASP A 120 -9.70 8.24 -13.64
N ILE A 121 -9.17 7.05 -13.96
CA ILE A 121 -7.92 6.91 -14.73
C ILE A 121 -8.29 6.61 -16.18
N LYS A 122 -8.07 7.60 -17.04
CA LYS A 122 -8.35 7.49 -18.46
C LYS A 122 -7.13 6.90 -19.18
N SER A 123 -7.36 5.87 -20.00
CA SER A 123 -6.38 5.32 -20.96
C SER A 123 -5.20 4.52 -20.36
N LYS A 124 -4.44 3.91 -21.27
CA LYS A 124 -3.11 3.33 -21.07
C LYS A 124 -2.04 4.44 -20.95
N PRO A 125 -0.81 4.13 -20.47
CA PRO A 125 0.29 5.08 -20.47
C PRO A 125 0.55 5.70 -21.86
N PRO A 126 0.96 6.98 -21.95
CA PRO A 126 1.20 7.89 -20.84
C PRO A 126 -0.10 8.41 -20.22
N PHE A 127 -0.16 8.40 -18.89
CA PHE A 127 -1.27 8.91 -18.11
C PHE A 127 -1.22 10.44 -17.99
N ILE A 128 -2.37 11.05 -17.74
CA ILE A 128 -2.43 12.48 -17.38
C ILE A 128 -1.78 12.77 -16.02
N PHE A 129 -1.71 11.77 -15.14
CA PHE A 129 -1.13 11.86 -13.81
C PHE A 129 0.38 11.59 -13.90
N PRO A 130 1.26 12.58 -13.65
CA PRO A 130 2.70 12.38 -13.75
C PRO A 130 3.22 11.31 -12.78
N LEU A 131 2.61 11.19 -11.59
CA LEU A 131 2.99 10.16 -10.62
C LEU A 131 2.73 8.74 -11.14
N LEU A 132 1.64 8.51 -11.88
CA LEU A 132 1.38 7.20 -12.49
C LEU A 132 2.40 6.87 -13.59
N ASN A 133 2.82 7.88 -14.37
CA ASN A 133 3.90 7.71 -15.35
C ASN A 133 5.23 7.36 -14.66
N PHE A 134 5.54 8.01 -13.53
CA PHE A 134 6.70 7.65 -12.72
C PHE A 134 6.64 6.18 -12.28
N LEU A 135 5.51 5.73 -11.71
CA LEU A 135 5.35 4.33 -11.27
C LEU A 135 5.52 3.33 -12.42
N TRP A 136 4.90 3.61 -13.57
CA TRP A 136 5.03 2.76 -14.75
C TRP A 136 6.49 2.64 -15.23
N LEU A 137 7.20 3.77 -15.32
CA LEU A 137 8.60 3.81 -15.71
C LEU A 137 9.52 3.18 -14.65
N LEU A 138 9.23 3.37 -13.37
CA LEU A 138 9.95 2.75 -12.26
C LEU A 138 9.85 1.22 -12.33
N LEU A 139 8.66 0.68 -12.53
CA LEU A 139 8.43 -0.76 -12.65
C LEU A 139 9.20 -1.36 -13.84
N MET A 140 9.30 -0.64 -14.96
CA MET A 140 10.16 -1.05 -16.09
C MET A 140 11.66 -0.94 -15.78
N ALA A 141 12.09 0.11 -15.07
CA ALA A 141 13.49 0.28 -14.68
C ALA A 141 13.96 -0.82 -13.73
N ILE A 142 13.10 -1.25 -12.80
CA ILE A 142 13.35 -2.38 -11.89
C ILE A 142 13.47 -3.69 -12.66
N GLU A 143 12.57 -3.96 -13.60
CA GLU A 143 12.62 -5.20 -14.40
C GLU A 143 13.90 -5.28 -15.24
N GLY A 144 14.35 -4.15 -15.77
CA GLY A 144 15.59 -4.07 -16.54
C GLY A 144 16.87 -3.85 -15.73
N GLY A 145 16.82 -3.73 -14.40
CA GLY A 145 17.98 -3.43 -13.56
C GLY A 145 18.69 -2.10 -13.89
N ARG A 146 17.97 -1.12 -14.45
CA ARG A 146 18.56 0.11 -15.03
C ARG A 146 18.68 1.23 -13.99
N LEU A 147 19.73 1.20 -13.17
CA LEU A 147 19.97 2.21 -12.12
C LEU A 147 19.98 3.65 -12.65
N THR A 148 20.62 3.90 -13.80
CA THR A 148 20.67 5.25 -14.40
C THR A 148 19.29 5.79 -14.72
N VAL A 149 18.39 4.95 -15.23
CA VAL A 149 17.00 5.30 -15.50
C VAL A 149 16.28 5.61 -14.19
N PHE A 150 16.43 4.77 -13.17
CA PHE A 150 15.87 5.01 -11.84
C PHE A 150 16.27 6.39 -11.28
N SER A 151 17.56 6.73 -11.28
CA SER A 151 18.04 8.02 -10.77
C SER A 151 17.45 9.20 -11.55
N ILE A 152 17.42 9.13 -12.89
CA ILE A 152 16.83 10.18 -13.73
C ILE A 152 15.34 10.35 -13.43
N LEU A 153 14.59 9.25 -13.27
CA LEU A 153 13.17 9.30 -12.93
C LEU A 153 12.94 9.99 -11.59
N CYS A 154 13.70 9.60 -10.55
CA CYS A 154 13.62 10.22 -9.23
C CYS A 154 13.84 11.73 -9.31
N ASP A 155 14.81 12.20 -10.08
CA ASP A 155 15.08 13.63 -10.26
C ASP A 155 13.99 14.36 -11.05
N LYS A 156 13.54 13.79 -12.18
CA LYS A 156 12.56 14.42 -13.07
C LYS A 156 11.17 14.51 -12.43
N TYR A 157 10.78 13.53 -11.62
CA TYR A 157 9.45 13.48 -11.01
C TYR A 157 9.43 13.99 -9.56
N LYS A 158 10.51 14.65 -9.09
CA LYS A 158 10.56 15.29 -7.75
C LYS A 158 9.28 16.04 -7.37
N PRO A 159 8.68 16.91 -8.21
CA PRO A 159 7.45 17.61 -7.83
C PRO A 159 6.28 16.68 -7.50
N SER A 160 6.15 15.56 -8.22
CA SER A 160 5.11 14.55 -7.96
C SER A 160 5.43 13.71 -6.72
N LEU A 161 6.71 13.39 -6.50
CA LEU A 161 7.17 12.60 -5.37
C LEU A 161 7.08 13.36 -4.04
N CYS A 162 7.36 14.66 -4.05
CA CYS A 162 7.31 15.51 -2.85
C CYS A 162 5.87 15.80 -2.36
N ARG A 163 4.83 15.32 -3.05
CA ARG A 163 3.44 15.37 -2.54
C ARG A 163 3.27 14.54 -1.27
N GLU A 164 4.05 13.47 -1.10
CA GLU A 164 4.07 12.63 0.09
C GLU A 164 5.53 12.40 0.51
N PRO A 165 6.01 13.04 1.60
CA PRO A 165 7.42 12.96 2.03
C PRO A 165 7.94 11.53 2.19
N LEU A 166 7.07 10.59 2.59
CA LEU A 166 7.42 9.18 2.79
C LEU A 166 7.87 8.48 1.49
N TYR A 167 7.49 8.99 0.31
CA TYR A 167 7.89 8.41 -0.98
C TYR A 167 9.40 8.42 -1.17
N LEU A 168 10.10 9.42 -0.66
CA LEU A 168 11.56 9.48 -0.77
C LEU A 168 12.22 8.37 0.06
N GLU A 169 11.66 8.04 1.23
CA GLU A 169 12.16 6.93 2.06
C GLU A 169 11.89 5.56 1.42
N TYR A 170 10.71 5.39 0.80
CA TYR A 170 10.45 4.19 -0.01
C TYR A 170 11.45 4.08 -1.16
N LEU A 171 11.73 5.17 -1.88
CA LEU A 171 12.64 5.16 -3.02
C LEU A 171 14.09 4.90 -2.62
N ASP A 172 14.55 5.43 -1.49
CA ASP A 172 15.87 5.09 -0.94
C ASP A 172 15.97 3.58 -0.69
N ARG A 173 14.92 2.98 -0.11
CA ARG A 173 14.87 1.54 0.15
C ARG A 173 14.79 0.71 -1.12
N ILE A 174 14.00 1.12 -2.10
CA ILE A 174 13.91 0.50 -3.44
C ILE A 174 15.27 0.56 -4.14
N GLY A 175 15.97 1.70 -4.04
CA GLY A 175 17.33 1.93 -4.49
C GLY A 175 18.32 0.88 -3.97
N GLN A 176 18.27 0.63 -2.65
CA GLN A 176 19.09 -0.39 -2.00
C GLN A 176 18.72 -1.81 -2.45
N ILE A 177 17.42 -2.13 -2.51
CA ILE A 177 16.93 -3.49 -2.78
C ILE A 177 17.22 -3.92 -4.22
N PHE A 178 16.91 -3.08 -5.20
CA PHE A 178 16.91 -3.46 -6.61
C PHE A 178 18.15 -2.99 -7.38
N PHE A 179 18.87 -1.99 -6.85
CA PHE A 179 20.02 -1.41 -7.54
C PHE A 179 21.31 -1.39 -6.70
N GLY A 180 21.28 -1.90 -5.46
CA GLY A 180 22.46 -2.01 -4.60
C GLY A 180 23.03 -0.69 -4.13
N LEU A 181 22.22 0.38 -4.12
CA LEU A 181 22.67 1.68 -3.60
C LEU A 181 23.01 1.58 -2.10
N PRO A 182 24.03 2.32 -1.62
CA PRO A 182 24.36 2.35 -0.20
C PRO A 182 23.23 3.03 0.61
N PRO A 183 23.10 2.70 1.91
CA PRO A 183 22.16 3.39 2.80
C PRO A 183 22.44 4.91 2.85
N PRO A 184 21.42 5.77 2.99
CA PRO A 184 21.61 7.20 3.13
C PRO A 184 22.49 7.54 4.34
N ARG A 185 23.49 8.42 4.16
CA ARG A 185 24.49 8.75 5.20
C ARG A 185 23.94 9.59 6.38
N THR A 186 22.76 10.18 6.26
CA THR A 186 22.32 11.29 7.16
C THR A 186 20.96 11.10 7.81
N ARG A 187 20.35 9.91 7.74
CA ARG A 187 19.09 9.65 8.44
C ARG A 187 19.25 8.36 9.24
N PRO A 188 19.20 8.40 10.59
CA PRO A 188 19.03 7.16 11.33
C PRO A 188 17.76 6.53 10.76
N THR A 189 17.88 5.29 10.27
CA THR A 189 16.74 4.45 9.90
C THR A 189 15.84 4.41 11.12
N SER A 190 14.85 5.30 11.14
CA SER A 190 13.97 5.41 12.27
C SER A 190 13.27 4.07 12.37
N ILE A 191 13.28 3.47 13.55
CA ILE A 191 12.45 2.31 13.90
C ILE A 191 10.99 2.52 13.48
N LEU A 192 10.54 3.78 13.40
CA LEU A 192 9.24 4.16 12.83
C LEU A 192 9.13 3.87 11.33
N GLY A 193 10.19 4.06 10.55
CA GLY A 193 10.24 3.74 9.12
C GLY A 193 10.10 2.24 8.88
N GLU A 194 10.93 1.41 9.53
CA GLU A 194 10.80 -0.06 9.47
C GLU A 194 9.44 -0.58 9.93
N ALA A 195 8.93 -0.04 11.04
CA ALA A 195 7.58 -0.36 11.49
C ALA A 195 6.51 0.10 10.49
N LEU A 196 6.67 1.26 9.83
CA LEU A 196 5.73 1.77 8.83
C LEU A 196 5.77 0.97 7.51
N PHE A 197 6.95 0.47 7.12
CA PHE A 197 7.13 -0.45 5.99
C PHE A 197 6.44 -1.80 6.24
N LEU A 198 6.48 -2.31 7.48
CA LEU A 198 5.95 -3.63 7.85
C LEU A 198 4.48 -3.61 8.31
N LEU A 199 4.05 -2.57 9.01
CA LEU A 199 2.71 -2.45 9.61
C LEU A 199 1.70 -1.79 8.67
N GLY A 200 2.14 -1.24 7.53
CA GLY A 200 1.31 -0.45 6.64
C GLY A 200 0.91 0.90 7.27
N PRO A 201 1.14 2.04 6.61
CA PRO A 201 0.59 3.32 7.03
C PRO A 201 -0.95 3.26 7.10
N LYS A 202 -1.52 4.07 7.98
CA LYS A 202 -2.92 4.52 7.89
C LYS A 202 -3.08 5.43 6.66
N GLY A 203 -3.07 4.86 5.45
CA GLY A 203 -3.25 5.59 4.20
C GLY A 203 -2.27 6.77 4.00
N PRO A 204 -2.46 7.61 2.98
CA PRO A 204 -1.76 8.90 2.86
C PRO A 204 -2.11 9.85 4.03
N ALA A 205 -1.17 10.69 4.46
CA ALA A 205 -1.29 11.55 5.64
C ALA A 205 -2.49 12.53 5.60
N VAL A 206 -3.06 12.75 4.42
CA VAL A 206 -4.29 13.55 4.21
C VAL A 206 -5.54 12.88 4.79
N MET A 207 -5.53 11.54 4.94
CA MET A 207 -6.66 10.79 5.49
C MET A 207 -6.89 10.99 7.00
N ALA A 208 -5.88 11.45 7.74
CA ALA A 208 -6.03 11.78 9.16
C ALA A 208 -6.77 13.11 9.40
N ARG A 209 -6.88 13.98 8.37
CA ARG A 209 -7.51 15.31 8.48
C ARG A 209 -9.01 15.32 8.18
N ALA A 210 -9.56 14.25 7.61
CA ALA A 210 -10.92 14.25 7.06
C ALA A 210 -12.06 14.14 8.11
N ARG A 211 -11.79 13.79 9.38
CA ARG A 211 -12.86 13.73 10.41
C ARG A 211 -12.82 14.84 11.47
N SER A 212 -11.75 15.62 11.59
CA SER A 212 -11.66 16.65 12.65
C SER A 212 -12.12 18.04 12.23
N ARG A 213 -12.50 18.27 10.96
CA ARG A 213 -12.99 19.58 10.48
C ARG A 213 -14.47 19.65 10.12
N LEU A 214 -15.16 18.52 9.97
CA LEU A 214 -16.61 18.51 9.69
C LEU A 214 -17.47 18.50 10.96
N SER A 215 -16.91 18.19 12.13
CA SER A 215 -17.61 18.28 13.42
C SER A 215 -17.57 19.66 14.07
N ILE A 216 -16.76 20.60 13.55
CA ILE A 216 -16.61 21.96 14.13
C ILE A 216 -17.43 23.02 13.36
N LEU A 217 -17.88 22.74 12.14
CA LEU A 217 -18.65 23.70 11.33
C LEU A 217 -20.18 23.62 11.47
N ASN A 218 -20.71 22.73 12.34
CA ASN A 218 -22.16 22.58 12.54
C ASN A 218 -22.67 23.01 13.93
N CYS A 219 -21.87 23.75 14.72
CA CYS A 219 -22.32 24.25 16.03
C CYS A 219 -22.60 25.76 16.12
N ASP A 220 -22.30 26.57 15.10
CA ASP A 220 -22.50 28.03 15.19
C ASP A 220 -23.40 28.57 14.06
N VAL A 221 -24.65 28.11 14.01
CA VAL A 221 -25.78 28.93 13.52
C VAL A 221 -27.06 28.52 14.25
N LYS A 222 -27.36 29.20 15.36
CA LYS A 222 -28.72 29.46 15.85
C LYS A 222 -28.78 30.86 16.40
#